data_AF-A0A397TYH4-F1
#
_entry.id   AF-A0A397TYH4-F1
#
_cell.length_a   1.000
_cell.length_b   1.000
_cell.length_c   1.000
_cell.angle_alpha   90.00
_cell.angle_beta   90.00
_cell.angle_gamma   90.00
#
_symmetry.space_group_name_H-M   'P 1'
#
loop_
_entity.id
_entity.type
_entity.pdbx_description
1 polymer ?
#
loop_
_entity_poly.entity_id
_entity_poly.type
_entity_poly.pdbx_seq_one_letter_code
_entity_poly.pdbx_strand_id
1 'polypeptide(L)'
;MSNNSSSYESDLENSIVLNVNLDALKKSASNVFQVQCTSIQEFNEGGFHKVYILKMEDGKEYIGRLAISVNPQWKTESEVAVMEYIRLNTHIPVPK
;
A
#
# COMPACT_ATOMS: atom_id res chain seq x y z
N MET A 1 30.31 20.19 -19.13
CA MET A 1 29.67 19.02 -18.50
C MET A 1 28.71 19.59 -17.46
N SER A 2 27.46 19.83 -17.87
CA SER A 2 26.46 20.47 -17.02
C SER A 2 25.76 19.41 -16.19
N ASN A 3 25.81 19.58 -14.86
CA ASN A 3 25.19 18.72 -13.87
C ASN A 3 23.67 18.79 -13.98
N ASN A 4 23.04 17.68 -14.34
CA ASN A 4 21.59 17.52 -14.39
C ASN A 4 21.12 16.92 -13.05
N SER A 5 21.01 17.76 -12.03
CA SER A 5 20.69 17.37 -10.64
C SER A 5 19.42 18.05 -10.13
N SER A 6 18.40 18.26 -10.96
CA SER A 6 17.21 19.05 -10.59
C SER A 6 15.87 18.34 -10.77
N SER A 7 15.82 17.02 -10.88
CA SER A 7 14.55 16.28 -11.05
C SER A 7 14.09 15.51 -9.81
N TYR A 8 14.85 15.51 -8.72
CA TYR A 8 14.53 14.73 -7.51
C TYR A 8 14.01 15.58 -6.34
N GLU A 9 14.13 16.90 -6.41
CA GLU A 9 13.73 17.81 -5.32
C GLU A 9 12.30 18.35 -5.47
N SER A 10 11.68 18.26 -6.65
CA SER A 10 10.36 18.87 -6.91
C SER A 10 9.16 18.04 -6.44
N ASP A 11 9.33 16.75 -6.13
CA ASP A 11 8.21 15.85 -5.84
C ASP A 11 7.91 15.72 -4.34
N LEU A 12 8.83 16.17 -3.46
CA LEU A 12 8.63 16.09 -2.01
C LEU A 12 7.68 17.18 -1.48
N GLU A 13 7.51 18.28 -2.22
CA GLU A 13 6.86 19.50 -1.74
C GLU A 13 5.31 19.43 -1.72
N ASN A 14 4.71 18.38 -2.31
CA ASN A 14 3.26 18.16 -2.29
C ASN A 14 2.83 16.90 -1.53
N SER A 15 3.72 16.25 -0.79
CA SER A 15 3.34 15.12 0.05
C SER A 15 2.37 15.61 1.14
N ILE A 16 1.11 15.21 1.05
CA ILE A 16 0.15 15.45 2.14
C ILE A 16 0.69 14.69 3.34
N VAL A 17 1.13 15.42 4.37
CA VAL A 17 1.59 14.85 5.64
C VAL A 17 0.38 14.26 6.35
N LEU A 18 0.08 13.01 6.01
CA LEU A 18 -0.94 12.21 6.66
C LEU A 18 -0.34 11.60 7.91
N ASN A 19 -0.92 11.93 9.07
CA ASN A 19 -0.63 11.23 10.30
C ASN A 19 -1.36 9.87 10.29
N VAL A 20 -0.73 8.88 9.65
CA VAL A 20 -1.27 7.54 9.52
C VAL A 20 -1.06 6.77 10.82
N ASN A 21 -2.12 6.14 11.33
CA ASN A 21 -2.02 5.25 12.48
C ASN A 21 -1.41 3.90 12.06
N LEU A 22 -0.08 3.83 12.06
CA LEU A 22 0.68 2.64 11.67
C LEU A 22 0.43 1.46 12.62
N ASP A 23 0.15 1.72 13.90
CA ASP A 23 -0.15 0.66 14.87
C ASP A 23 -1.48 -0.02 14.59
N ALA A 24 -2.51 0.75 14.20
CA ALA A 24 -3.79 0.20 13.76
C ALA A 24 -3.64 -0.64 12.49
N LEU A 25 -2.77 -0.22 11.56
CA LEU A 25 -2.47 -0.98 10.35
C LEU A 25 -1.74 -2.28 10.67
N LYS A 26 -0.71 -2.25 11.53
CA LYS A 26 -0.03 -3.47 12.03
C LYS A 26 -1.02 -4.42 12.71
N LYS A 27 -1.87 -3.91 13.61
CA LYS A 27 -2.88 -4.72 14.31
C LYS A 27 -3.88 -5.34 13.34
N SER A 28 -4.32 -4.58 12.34
CA SER A 28 -5.24 -5.08 11.32
C SER A 28 -4.60 -6.20 10.48
N ALA A 29 -3.35 -6.01 10.05
CA ALA A 29 -2.59 -7.05 9.36
C ALA A 29 -2.42 -8.30 10.24
N SER A 30 -2.07 -8.12 11.52
CA SER A 30 -1.95 -9.24 12.45
C SER A 30 -3.25 -10.03 12.61
N ASN A 31 -4.38 -9.34 12.68
CA ASN A 31 -5.70 -9.97 12.80
C ASN A 31 -6.11 -10.71 11.52
N VAL A 32 -5.81 -10.17 10.34
CA VAL A 32 -6.17 -10.80 9.06
C VAL A 32 -5.34 -12.06 8.83
N PHE A 33 -4.03 -11.98 9.04
CA PHE A 33 -3.12 -13.10 8.76
C PHE A 33 -2.93 -14.06 9.95
N GLN A 34 -3.48 -13.73 11.13
CA GLN A 34 -3.32 -14.51 12.37
C GLN A 34 -1.84 -14.73 12.75
N VAL A 35 -0.98 -13.78 12.40
CA VAL A 35 0.47 -13.77 12.66
C VAL A 35 0.84 -12.36 13.08
N GLN A 36 1.76 -12.19 14.03
CA GLN A 36 2.14 -10.83 14.47
C GLN A 36 2.90 -10.08 13.36
N CYS A 37 2.46 -8.87 13.03
CA CYS A 37 3.25 -7.93 12.22
C CYS A 37 4.37 -7.34 13.07
N THR A 38 5.61 -7.56 12.66
CA THR A 38 6.83 -7.17 13.38
C THR A 38 7.32 -5.79 12.96
N SER A 39 7.20 -5.44 11.69
CA SER A 39 7.59 -4.13 11.18
C SER A 39 6.71 -3.64 10.04
N ILE A 40 6.69 -2.32 9.89
CA ILE A 40 6.05 -1.62 8.79
C ILE A 40 7.04 -0.60 8.24
N GLN A 41 7.14 -0.52 6.92
CA GLN A 41 8.02 0.40 6.22
C GLN A 41 7.24 1.10 5.12
N GLU A 42 7.38 2.42 5.00
CA GLU A 42 6.87 3.16 3.84
C GLU A 42 7.62 2.72 2.58
N PHE A 43 6.86 2.40 1.54
CA PHE A 43 7.40 1.88 0.28
C PHE A 43 7.23 2.86 -0.87
N ASN A 44 6.01 3.34 -1.06
CA ASN A 44 5.66 4.25 -2.15
C ASN A 44 4.35 4.98 -1.83
N GLU A 45 4.03 5.98 -2.64
CA GLU A 45 2.73 6.63 -2.65
C GLU A 45 2.22 6.79 -4.08
N GLY A 46 0.90 6.73 -4.23
CA GLY A 46 0.21 7.13 -5.44
C GLY A 46 -0.80 8.23 -5.12
N GLY A 47 -1.44 8.79 -6.13
CA GLY A 47 -2.29 9.97 -5.95
C GLY A 47 -3.42 9.83 -4.91
N PHE A 48 -3.86 8.61 -4.60
CA PHE A 48 -4.91 8.34 -3.59
C PHE A 48 -4.55 7.23 -2.60
N HIS A 49 -3.31 6.74 -2.61
CA HIS A 49 -2.91 5.60 -1.79
C HIS A 49 -1.51 5.79 -1.22
N LYS A 50 -1.33 5.47 0.07
CA LYS A 50 -0.01 5.20 0.63
C LYS A 50 0.25 3.70 0.65
N VAL A 51 1.48 3.31 0.33
CA VAL A 51 1.89 1.91 0.20
C VAL A 51 2.98 1.60 1.20
N TYR A 52 2.78 0.51 1.93
CA TYR A 52 3.68 0.04 2.98
C TYR A 52 4.10 -1.41 2.71
N ILE A 53 5.32 -1.76 3.11
CA ILE A 53 5.72 -3.16 3.29
C ILE A 53 5.49 -3.53 4.75
N LEU A 54 4.73 -4.60 4.96
CA LEU A 54 4.47 -5.22 6.26
C LEU A 54 5.30 -6.49 6.37
N LYS A 55 6.13 -6.60 7.40
CA LYS A 55 6.85 -7.85 7.69
C LYS A 55 6.17 -8.57 8.84
N MET A 56 5.94 -9.86 8.66
CA MET A 56 5.29 -10.71 9.63
C MET A 56 6.34 -11.55 10.37
N GLU A 57 5.96 -12.05 11.55
CA GLU A 57 6.83 -12.89 12.38
C GLU A 57 7.21 -14.22 11.70
N ASP A 58 6.34 -14.75 10.83
CA ASP A 58 6.61 -15.95 10.03
C ASP A 58 7.57 -15.73 8.85
N GLY A 59 8.13 -14.52 8.73
CA GLY A 59 9.06 -14.11 7.69
C GLY A 59 8.40 -13.72 6.36
N LYS A 60 7.07 -13.77 6.26
CA LYS A 60 6.36 -13.31 5.05
C LYS A 60 6.28 -11.78 5.02
N GLU A 61 6.27 -11.25 3.80
CA GLU A 61 6.08 -9.84 3.53
C GLU A 61 4.79 -9.60 2.75
N TYR A 62 4.05 -8.55 3.13
CA TYR A 62 2.80 -8.15 2.48
C TYR A 62 2.83 -6.67 2.11
N ILE A 63 2.08 -6.33 1.07
CA ILE A 63 1.90 -4.94 0.65
C ILE A 63 0.62 -4.40 1.30
N GLY A 64 0.77 -3.44 2.21
CA GLY A 64 -0.33 -2.71 2.81
C GLY A 64 -0.65 -1.45 1.99
N ARG A 65 -1.84 -1.39 1.38
CA ARG A 65 -2.32 -0.20 0.66
C ARG A 65 -3.36 0.53 1.49
N LEU A 66 -3.10 1.79 1.83
CA LEU A 66 -4.03 2.64 2.57
C LEU A 66 -4.66 3.67 1.63
N ALA A 67 -5.98 3.56 1.42
CA ALA A 67 -6.74 4.49 0.59
C ALA A 67 -7.05 5.80 1.33
N ILE A 68 -6.79 6.94 0.66
CA ILE A 68 -6.95 8.30 1.22
C ILE A 68 -8.00 9.08 0.41
N SER A 69 -8.91 8.37 -0.27
CA SER A 69 -9.91 8.99 -1.14
C SER A 69 -11.20 9.34 -0.40
N VAL A 70 -12.06 10.17 -1.00
CA VAL A 70 -13.38 10.58 -0.46
C VAL A 70 -14.31 9.39 -0.17
N ASN A 71 -14.15 8.27 -0.89
CA ASN A 71 -14.97 7.07 -0.68
C ASN A 71 -14.10 5.79 -0.71
N PRO A 72 -13.24 5.59 0.32
CA PRO A 72 -12.16 4.62 0.28
C PRO A 72 -12.67 3.18 0.25
N GLN A 73 -13.79 2.90 0.91
CA GLN A 73 -14.40 1.58 0.94
C GLN A 73 -14.81 1.12 -0.47
N TRP A 74 -15.65 1.88 -1.17
CA TRP A 74 -16.22 1.43 -2.45
C TRP A 74 -15.15 1.34 -3.54
N LYS A 75 -14.13 2.22 -3.49
CA LYS A 75 -12.98 2.12 -4.39
C LYS A 75 -12.17 0.86 -4.14
N THR A 76 -11.87 0.57 -2.88
CA THR A 76 -11.14 -0.64 -2.50
C THR A 76 -11.93 -1.90 -2.87
N GLU A 77 -13.23 -1.94 -2.59
CA GLU A 77 -14.12 -3.06 -2.95
C GLU A 77 -14.17 -3.26 -4.47
N SER A 78 -14.25 -2.18 -5.25
CA SER A 78 -14.21 -2.23 -6.72
C SER A 78 -12.87 -2.79 -7.23
N GLU A 79 -11.73 -2.35 -6.67
CA GLU A 79 -10.42 -2.90 -7.01
C GLU A 79 -10.31 -4.41 -6.69
N VAL A 80 -10.78 -4.83 -5.52
CA VAL A 80 -10.81 -6.25 -5.12
C VAL A 80 -11.70 -7.07 -6.05
N ALA A 81 -12.89 -6.56 -6.40
CA ALA A 81 -13.80 -7.23 -7.31
C ALA A 81 -13.20 -7.41 -8.72
N VAL A 82 -12.47 -6.40 -9.22
CA VAL A 82 -11.78 -6.50 -10.51
C VAL A 82 -10.60 -7.47 -10.44
N MET A 83 -9.80 -7.46 -9.38
CA MET A 83 -8.73 -8.44 -9.19
C MET A 83 -9.29 -9.87 -9.19
N GLU A 84 -10.40 -10.09 -8.47
CA GLU A 84 -11.08 -11.38 -8.46
C GLU A 84 -11.59 -11.78 -9.85
N TYR A 85 -12.22 -10.85 -10.57
CA TYR A 85 -12.68 -11.10 -11.93
C TYR A 85 -11.53 -11.51 -12.87
N ILE A 86 -10.40 -10.78 -12.84
CA ILE A 86 -9.23 -11.10 -13.67
C ILE A 86 -8.66 -12.47 -13.30
N ARG A 87 -8.59 -12.78 -12.01
CA ARG A 87 -8.12 -14.07 -11.49
C ARG A 87 -8.96 -15.25 -12.00
N LEU A 88 -10.27 -15.06 -12.09
CA LEU A 88 -11.21 -16.10 -12.50
C LEU A 88 -11.30 -16.27 -14.02
N ASN A 89 -11.07 -15.20 -14.78
CA ASN A 89 -11.32 -15.19 -16.23
C ASN A 89 -10.06 -15.18 -17.10
N THR A 90 -8.88 -15.08 -16.49
CA THR A 90 -7.60 -15.01 -17.23
C THR A 90 -6.50 -15.80 -16.51
N HIS A 91 -5.38 -16.03 -17.21
CA HIS A 91 -4.17 -16.62 -16.62
C HIS A 91 -3.18 -15.55 -16.10
N ILE A 92 -3.58 -14.29 -16.07
CA ILE A 92 -2.71 -13.19 -15.61
C ILE A 92 -2.60 -13.27 -14.09
N PRO A 93 -1.38 -13.32 -13.51
CA PRO A 93 -1.22 -13.32 -12.08
C PRO A 93 -1.66 -11.98 -11.50
N VAL A 94 -2.48 -12.04 -10.44
CA VAL A 94 -2.96 -10.87 -9.69
C VAL A 94 -2.77 -11.10 -8.19
N PRO A 95 -2.67 -10.03 -7.38
CA PRO A 95 -2.63 -10.13 -5.92
C PRO A 95 -3.86 -10.86 -5.35
N LYS A 96 -3.69 -11.50 -4.19
CA LYS A 96 -4.74 -12.18 -3.42
C LYS A 96 -4.98 -11.50 -2.09
#